data_AF-A0AAE3YUN3-F1
#
_entry.id   AF-A0AAE3YUN3-F1
#
_cell.length_a   1.000
_cell.length_b   1.000
_cell.length_c   1.000
_cell.angle_alpha   90.00
_cell.angle_beta   90.00
_cell.angle_gamma   90.00
#
_symmetry.space_group_name_H-M   'P 1'
#
loop_
_entity.id
_entity.type
_entity.pdbx_description
1 polymer ?
#
loop_
_entity_poly.entity_id
_entity_poly.type
_entity_poly.pdbx_seq_one_letter_code
_entity_poly.pdbx_strand_id
1 'polypeptide(L)'
;MADQTRHRHGFLTPNAPLTDNVALLEWAEQSRKLLHMGSLELGITAAELDAKLRKVNPHLLVAGLDARYRARQISKPVAQAAEALTVASRYIITATNRFEAVFMPELEQAGYKPRADEFTFKA
;
A
#
# COMPACT_ATOMS: atom_id res chain seq x y z
N MET A 1 10.55 -31.17 25.75
CA MET A 1 9.30 -31.41 24.98
C MET A 1 8.81 -30.07 24.49
N ALA A 2 8.59 -29.94 23.19
CA ALA A 2 8.42 -28.66 22.51
C ALA A 2 7.09 -28.00 22.84
N ASP A 3 7.17 -26.71 23.18
CA ASP A 3 6.09 -25.74 23.21
C ASP A 3 5.59 -25.50 21.77
N GLN A 4 4.35 -25.89 21.51
CA GLN A 4 3.64 -25.62 20.25
C GLN A 4 2.23 -25.15 20.55
N THR A 5 2.13 -23.97 21.16
CA THR A 5 0.88 -23.22 21.17
C THR A 5 0.74 -22.49 19.82
N ARG A 6 0.50 -23.25 18.74
CA ARG A 6 0.20 -22.68 17.42
C ARG A 6 -1.22 -22.13 17.44
N HIS A 7 -1.32 -20.83 17.14
CA HIS A 7 -2.55 -20.09 16.83
C HIS A 7 -3.54 -20.94 16.04
N ARG A 8 -4.55 -21.49 16.72
CA ARG A 8 -5.77 -21.97 16.09
C ARG A 8 -6.67 -20.75 15.89
N HIS A 9 -6.51 -20.05 14.78
CA HIS A 9 -7.60 -19.25 14.22
C HIS A 9 -8.75 -20.23 13.96
N GLY A 10 -9.73 -20.21 14.86
CA GLY A 10 -10.76 -21.22 14.95
C GLY A 10 -11.83 -21.00 13.90
N PHE A 11 -11.78 -21.76 12.82
CA PHE A 11 -12.82 -21.87 11.78
C PHE A 11 -14.18 -22.43 12.29
N LEU A 12 -14.36 -22.61 13.61
CA LEU A 12 -15.44 -23.40 14.22
C LEU A 12 -16.30 -22.64 15.26
N THR A 13 -16.17 -21.32 15.38
CA THR A 13 -17.10 -20.51 16.18
C THR A 13 -18.07 -19.75 15.27
N PRO A 14 -19.34 -19.55 15.66
CA PRO A 14 -20.34 -18.81 14.86
C PRO A 14 -19.90 -17.38 14.50
N ASN A 15 -18.92 -16.82 15.21
CA ASN A 15 -18.39 -15.48 15.01
C ASN A 15 -17.01 -15.44 14.29
N ALA A 16 -16.42 -16.61 13.97
CA ALA A 16 -15.13 -16.69 13.27
C ALA A 16 -15.16 -16.08 11.85
N PRO A 17 -16.19 -16.33 11.02
CA PRO A 17 -16.25 -15.75 9.68
C PRO A 17 -16.38 -14.23 9.72
N LEU A 18 -17.09 -13.69 10.71
CA LEU A 18 -17.22 -12.25 10.94
C LEU A 18 -15.89 -11.61 11.34
N THR A 19 -15.12 -12.26 12.22
CA THR A 19 -13.83 -11.73 12.70
C THR A 19 -12.76 -11.76 11.62
N ASP A 20 -12.69 -12.81 10.79
CA ASP A 20 -11.73 -12.91 9.69
C ASP A 20 -12.02 -11.89 8.56
N ASN A 21 -13.30 -11.64 8.27
CA ASN A 21 -13.72 -10.66 7.26
C ASN A 21 -13.47 -9.21 7.70
N VAL A 22 -13.69 -8.88 8.98
CA VAL A 22 -13.33 -7.56 9.53
C VAL A 22 -11.81 -7.36 9.51
N ALA A 23 -11.04 -8.38 9.88
CA ALA A 23 -9.58 -8.33 9.83
C ALA A 23 -9.05 -8.08 8.40
N LEU A 24 -9.72 -8.63 7.38
CA LEU A 24 -9.39 -8.37 5.97
C LEU A 24 -9.61 -6.89 5.59
N LEU A 25 -10.75 -6.31 5.98
CA LEU A 25 -11.05 -4.90 5.73
C LEU A 25 -10.05 -3.96 6.43
N GLU A 26 -9.75 -4.25 7.69
CA GLU A 26 -8.76 -3.49 8.47
C GLU A 26 -7.36 -3.60 7.86
N TRP A 27 -6.95 -4.81 7.47
CA TRP A 27 -5.67 -5.04 6.80
C TRP A 27 -5.60 -4.27 5.47
N ALA A 28 -6.66 -4.29 4.67
CA ALA A 28 -6.71 -3.58 3.40
C ALA A 28 -6.55 -2.06 3.60
N GLU A 29 -7.25 -1.49 4.59
CA GLU A 29 -7.18 -0.06 4.89
C GLU A 29 -5.79 0.36 5.41
N GLN A 30 -5.19 -0.43 6.32
CA GLN A 30 -3.84 -0.18 6.81
C GLN A 30 -2.80 -0.31 5.71
N SER A 31 -2.90 -1.37 4.89
CA SER A 31 -1.99 -1.62 3.77
C SER A 31 -2.07 -0.48 2.75
N ARG A 32 -3.28 -0.01 2.41
CA ARG A 32 -3.49 1.11 1.49
C ARG A 32 -2.77 2.38 1.98
N LYS A 33 -2.88 2.70 3.27
CA LYS A 33 -2.19 3.85 3.90
C LYS A 33 -0.68 3.70 3.84
N LEU A 34 -0.14 2.55 4.24
CA LEU A 34 1.29 2.27 4.22
C LEU A 34 1.88 2.38 2.81
N LEU A 35 1.21 1.77 1.82
CA LEU A 35 1.66 1.83 0.42
C LEU A 35 1.60 3.24 -0.14
N HIS A 36 0.57 4.02 0.21
CA HIS A 36 0.47 5.41 -0.23
C HIS A 36 1.55 6.31 0.39
N MET A 37 1.82 6.17 1.70
CA MET A 37 2.92 6.90 2.33
C MET A 37 4.27 6.50 1.74
N GLY A 38 4.49 5.20 1.53
CA GLY A 38 5.69 4.69 0.88
C GLY A 38 5.86 5.20 -0.55
N SER A 39 4.77 5.32 -1.32
CA SER A 39 4.84 5.87 -2.67
C SER A 39 5.24 7.34 -2.68
N LEU A 40 4.72 8.15 -1.75
CA LEU A 40 5.09 9.55 -1.60
C LEU A 40 6.57 9.70 -1.22
N GLU A 41 7.03 8.98 -0.20
CA GLU A 41 8.41 9.06 0.29
C GLU A 41 9.42 8.64 -0.79
N LEU A 42 9.15 7.55 -1.50
CA LEU A 42 10.01 7.10 -2.60
C LEU A 42 9.96 8.08 -3.78
N GLY A 43 8.80 8.67 -4.08
CA GLY A 43 8.67 9.68 -5.14
C GLY A 43 9.51 10.93 -4.85
N ILE A 44 9.45 11.43 -3.61
CA ILE A 44 10.26 12.56 -3.14
C ILE A 44 11.74 12.20 -3.20
N THR A 45 12.12 11.04 -2.66
CA THR A 45 13.51 10.55 -2.67
C THR A 45 14.06 10.45 -4.08
N ALA A 46 13.30 9.91 -5.03
CA ALA A 46 13.72 9.79 -6.42
C ALA A 46 13.97 11.16 -7.05
N ALA A 47 13.09 12.13 -6.80
CA ALA A 47 13.23 13.50 -7.30
C ALA A 47 14.44 14.21 -6.69
N GLU A 48 14.65 14.08 -5.39
CA GLU A 48 15.84 14.63 -4.72
C GLU A 48 17.13 14.01 -5.24
N LEU A 49 17.15 12.69 -5.43
CA LEU A 49 18.30 11.95 -5.90
C LEU A 49 18.68 12.38 -7.33
N ASP A 50 17.71 12.48 -8.22
CA ASP A 50 17.90 13.00 -9.58
C ASP A 50 18.46 14.43 -9.56
N ALA A 51 17.87 15.32 -8.76
CA ALA A 51 18.28 16.72 -8.66
C ALA A 51 19.70 16.89 -8.09
N LYS A 52 20.06 16.11 -7.06
CA LYS A 52 21.40 16.13 -6.44
C LYS A 52 22.44 15.57 -7.41
N LEU A 53 22.16 14.44 -8.06
CA LEU A 53 23.11 13.78 -8.96
C LEU A 53 23.37 14.58 -10.25
N ARG A 54 22.37 15.27 -10.78
CA ARG A 54 22.56 16.16 -11.96
C ARG A 54 23.54 17.31 -11.70
N LYS A 55 23.76 17.70 -10.44
CA LYS A 55 24.65 18.81 -10.05
C LYS A 55 26.12 18.39 -9.85
N VAL A 56 26.42 17.10 -9.75
CA VAL A 56 27.77 16.60 -9.37
C VAL A 56 28.85 17.06 -10.35
N ASN A 57 28.64 16.90 -11.66
CA ASN A 57 29.45 17.54 -12.70
C ASN A 57 28.72 17.46 -14.06
N PRO A 58 27.98 18.51 -14.48
CA PRO A 58 27.12 18.46 -15.65
C PRO A 58 27.87 18.35 -16.99
N HIS A 59 29.16 18.68 -17.01
CA HIS A 59 30.00 18.67 -18.21
C HIS A 59 30.87 17.41 -18.34
N LEU A 60 30.89 16.55 -17.31
CA LEU A 60 31.67 15.32 -17.33
C LEU A 60 30.90 14.19 -18.03
N LEU A 61 31.45 13.73 -19.15
CA LEU A 61 31.06 12.48 -19.80
C LEU A 61 31.83 11.32 -19.16
N VAL A 62 31.12 10.34 -18.62
CA VAL A 62 31.70 9.09 -18.12
C VAL A 62 31.15 7.95 -18.95
N ALA A 63 32.02 7.18 -19.60
CA ALA A 63 31.62 6.13 -20.55
C ALA A 63 30.65 6.61 -21.64
N GLY A 64 30.82 7.85 -22.12
CA GLY A 64 29.94 8.47 -23.13
C GLY A 64 28.58 8.94 -22.61
N LEU A 65 28.33 8.83 -21.30
CA LEU A 65 27.05 9.23 -20.69
C LEU A 65 27.17 10.58 -19.99
N ASP A 66 26.23 11.48 -20.30
CA ASP A 66 26.10 12.75 -19.59
C ASP A 66 25.62 12.56 -18.14
N ALA A 67 25.76 13.61 -17.32
CA ALA A 67 25.37 13.56 -15.92
C ALA A 67 23.85 13.36 -15.72
N ARG A 68 23.01 13.83 -16.65
CA ARG A 68 21.55 13.70 -16.54
C ARG A 68 21.11 12.26 -16.76
N TYR A 69 21.70 11.59 -17.74
CA TYR A 69 21.46 10.19 -18.03
C TYR A 69 21.92 9.32 -16.87
N ARG A 70 23.13 9.56 -16.35
CA ARG A 70 23.66 8.84 -15.18
C ARG A 70 22.81 9.05 -13.93
N ALA A 71 22.39 10.28 -13.65
CA ALA A 71 21.47 10.58 -12.56
C ALA A 71 20.15 9.80 -12.70
N ARG A 72 19.59 9.78 -13.93
CA ARG A 72 18.34 9.06 -14.21
C ARG A 72 18.47 7.56 -14.07
N GLN A 73 19.61 6.96 -14.39
CA GLN A 73 19.85 5.52 -14.17
C GLN A 73 19.75 5.13 -12.69
N ILE A 74 20.06 6.06 -11.78
CA ILE A 74 20.02 5.83 -10.34
C ILE A 74 18.64 6.18 -9.76
N SER A 75 18.03 7.30 -10.18
CA SER A 75 16.73 7.76 -9.63
C SER A 75 15.53 7.02 -10.20
N LYS A 76 15.60 6.54 -11.45
CA LYS A 76 14.46 5.90 -12.13
C LYS A 76 13.93 4.65 -11.42
N PRO A 77 14.75 3.70 -10.94
CA PRO A 77 14.23 2.54 -10.21
C PRO A 77 13.45 2.93 -8.94
N VAL A 78 13.89 3.98 -8.24
CA VAL A 78 13.19 4.49 -7.05
C VAL A 78 11.83 5.10 -7.43
N ALA A 79 11.79 5.88 -8.52
CA ALA A 79 10.53 6.40 -9.06
C ALA A 79 9.57 5.28 -9.50
N GLN A 80 10.09 4.23 -10.14
CA GLN A 80 9.29 3.06 -10.54
C GLN A 80 8.73 2.30 -9.33
N ALA A 81 9.49 2.20 -8.23
CA ALA A 81 9.00 1.63 -6.99
C ALA A 81 7.84 2.47 -6.41
N ALA A 82 7.94 3.80 -6.42
CA ALA A 82 6.86 4.69 -6.01
C ALA A 82 5.58 4.50 -6.85
N GLU A 83 5.73 4.39 -8.17
CA GLU A 83 4.61 4.11 -9.09
C GLU A 83 3.98 2.74 -8.78
N ALA A 84 4.80 1.70 -8.57
CA ALA A 84 4.32 0.36 -8.26
C ALA A 84 3.53 0.31 -6.94
N LEU A 85 3.97 1.03 -5.89
CA LEU A 85 3.23 1.14 -4.64
C LEU A 85 1.88 1.86 -4.83
N THR A 86 1.84 2.89 -5.69
CA THR A 86 0.59 3.58 -6.04
C THR A 86 -0.38 2.65 -6.76
N VAL A 87 0.12 1.84 -7.70
CA VAL A 87 -0.68 0.84 -8.41
C VAL A 87 -1.17 -0.25 -7.46
N ALA A 88 -0.32 -0.75 -6.56
CA ALA A 88 -0.70 -1.72 -5.55
C ALA A 88 -1.82 -1.20 -4.62
N SER A 89 -1.69 0.05 -4.16
CA SER A 89 -2.72 0.73 -3.36
C SER A 89 -4.08 0.80 -4.09
N ARG A 90 -4.08 1.10 -5.39
CA ARG A 90 -5.31 1.11 -6.22
C ARG A 90 -5.93 -0.28 -6.37
N TYR A 91 -5.11 -1.32 -6.51
CA TYR A 91 -5.62 -2.68 -6.60
C TYR A 91 -6.20 -3.18 -5.27
N ILE A 92 -5.65 -2.76 -4.13
CA ILE A 92 -6.25 -3.04 -2.81
C ILE A 92 -7.63 -2.42 -2.71
N ILE A 93 -7.81 -1.14 -3.06
CA ILE A 93 -9.14 -0.50 -3.10
C ILE A 93 -10.10 -1.28 -4.00
N THR A 94 -9.64 -1.67 -5.18
CA THR A 94 -10.46 -2.44 -6.12
C THR A 94 -10.87 -3.80 -5.53
N ALA A 95 -9.96 -4.48 -4.85
CA ALA A 95 -10.24 -5.75 -4.18
C ALA A 95 -11.22 -5.56 -3.01
N THR A 96 -11.05 -4.53 -2.19
CA THR A 96 -11.96 -4.18 -1.09
C THR A 96 -13.36 -3.87 -1.61
N ASN A 97 -13.51 -3.02 -2.61
CA ASN A 97 -14.83 -2.69 -3.19
C ASN A 97 -15.54 -3.94 -3.74
N ARG A 98 -14.78 -4.86 -4.35
CA ARG A 98 -15.34 -6.13 -4.85
C ARG A 98 -15.73 -7.06 -3.70
N PHE A 99 -14.90 -7.14 -2.67
CA PHE A 99 -15.21 -7.90 -1.47
C PHE A 99 -16.49 -7.38 -0.81
N GLU A 100 -16.61 -6.06 -0.65
CA GLU A 100 -17.80 -5.44 -0.07
C GLU A 100 -19.05 -5.72 -0.90
N ALA A 101 -18.98 -5.57 -2.23
CA ALA A 101 -20.11 -5.83 -3.11
C ALA A 101 -20.60 -7.28 -3.08
N VAL A 102 -19.70 -8.25 -2.84
CA VAL A 102 -20.03 -9.68 -2.87
C VAL A 102 -20.42 -10.20 -1.48
N PHE A 103 -19.71 -9.79 -0.43
CA PHE A 103 -19.81 -10.40 0.89
C PHE A 103 -20.49 -9.53 1.95
N MET A 104 -20.72 -8.22 1.73
CA MET A 104 -21.43 -7.40 2.74
C MET A 104 -22.85 -7.85 3.01
N PRO A 105 -23.66 -8.28 2.02
CA PRO A 105 -24.99 -8.79 2.30
C PRO A 105 -24.98 -9.98 3.28
N GLU A 106 -23.99 -10.86 3.17
CA GLU A 106 -23.82 -12.00 4.09
C GLU A 106 -23.39 -11.56 5.47
N LEU A 107 -22.46 -10.60 5.55
CA LEU A 107 -22.00 -10.06 6.84
C LEU A 107 -23.09 -9.28 7.57
N GLU A 108 -23.90 -8.48 6.87
CA GLU A 108 -25.02 -7.74 7.44
C GLU A 108 -26.10 -8.68 8.00
N GLN A 109 -26.40 -9.78 7.27
CA GLN A 109 -27.29 -10.84 7.77
C GLN A 109 -26.72 -11.53 9.03
N ALA A 110 -25.40 -11.67 9.10
CA ALA A 110 -24.69 -12.19 10.28
C ALA A 110 -24.56 -11.15 11.41
N GLY A 111 -25.08 -9.93 11.25
CA GLY A 111 -25.12 -8.88 12.27
C GLY A 111 -23.93 -7.92 12.26
N TYR A 112 -23.08 -7.96 11.22
CA TYR A 112 -22.06 -6.94 11.00
C TYR A 112 -22.73 -5.58 10.74
N LYS A 113 -22.23 -4.54 11.41
CA LYS A 113 -22.61 -3.16 11.12
C LYS A 113 -21.36 -2.43 10.65
N PRO A 114 -21.32 -1.96 9.39
CA PRO A 114 -20.18 -1.17 8.92
C PRO A 114 -20.01 0.04 9.83
N ARG A 115 -18.75 0.34 10.15
CA ARG A 115 -18.41 1.53 10.94
C ARG A 115 -18.74 2.74 10.07
N ALA A 116 -19.69 3.56 10.49
CA ALA A 116 -20.01 4.80 9.79
C ALA A 116 -18.84 5.76 9.99
N ASP A 117 -17.93 5.82 9.02
CA ASP A 117 -16.94 6.90 8.93
C ASP A 117 -17.69 8.15 8.45
N GLU A 118 -18.47 8.76 9.35
CA GLU A 118 -19.07 10.08 9.13
C GLU A 118 -17.95 11.13 9.12
N PHE A 119 -17.30 11.29 7.97
CA PHE A 119 -16.54 12.49 7.70
C PHE A 119 -17.53 13.64 7.45
N THR A 120 -17.94 14.31 8.52
CA THR A 120 -18.77 15.52 8.45
C THR A 120 -17.87 16.74 8.36
N PHE A 121 -18.03 17.53 7.30
CA PHE A 121 -17.53 18.91 7.32
C PHE A 121 -18.36 19.66 8.35
N LYS A 122 -17.76 20.02 9.49
CA LYS A 122 -18.35 21.04 10.35
C LYS A 122 -18.32 22.36 9.56
N ALA A 123 -19.51 22.79 9.14
CA ALA A 123 -19.74 24.09 8.53
C ALA A 123 -19.47 25.23 9.53
#